data_AF-G8BTA0-F1
#
_entry.id   AF-G8BTA0-F1
#
_cell.length_a   1.000
_cell.length_b   1.000
_cell.length_c   1.000
_cell.angle_alpha   90.00
_cell.angle_beta   90.00
_cell.angle_gamma   90.00
#
_symmetry.space_group_name_H-M   'P 1'
#
loop_
_entity.id
_entity.type
_entity.pdbx_description
1 polymer ?
#
loop_
_entity_poly.entity_id
_entity_poly.type
_entity_poly.pdbx_seq_one_letter_code
_entity_poly.pdbx_strand_id
1 'polypeptide(L)'
;MALLSSTNVLYLRIAFLSTISFFCFKNVTSILENSYFLVLTQAMNLPALNLAPKSAQLGVVGLLFALLAIDDLIPLLERNTKHFSSIVPFRLMIFFIVTASSYLAETNYYVHNNAVFIYSFIEVWLNFLIFSAIREERNDEYSRTHQFMDDEIVNDDDEENEGDSQSEAYDNLTSAQEIALEAMEVEQD
;
A
#
# COMPACT_ATOMS: atom_id res chain seq x y z
N MET A 1 -4.50 -10.06 -8.82
CA MET A 1 -5.73 -9.42 -8.29
C MET A 1 -5.56 -9.34 -6.78
N ALA A 2 -5.06 -8.21 -6.27
CA ALA A 2 -4.90 -8.01 -4.84
C ALA A 2 -6.27 -8.17 -4.14
N LEU A 3 -6.36 -9.09 -3.18
CA LEU A 3 -7.60 -9.38 -2.42
C LEU A 3 -8.06 -8.17 -1.57
N LEU A 4 -7.19 -7.17 -1.39
CA LEU A 4 -7.45 -5.94 -0.65
C LEU A 4 -6.89 -4.75 -1.44
N SER A 5 -7.76 -3.95 -2.07
CA SER A 5 -7.35 -2.65 -2.59
C SER A 5 -7.03 -1.70 -1.44
N SER A 6 -5.96 -0.90 -1.59
CA SER A 6 -5.55 0.15 -0.65
C SER A 6 -6.70 1.08 -0.30
N THR A 7 -7.54 1.39 -1.30
CA THR A 7 -8.73 2.24 -1.17
C THR A 7 -9.74 1.65 -0.18
N ASN A 8 -10.00 0.33 -0.24
CA ASN A 8 -10.96 -0.33 0.66
C ASN A 8 -10.44 -0.35 2.10
N VAL A 9 -9.15 -0.59 2.30
CA VAL A 9 -8.53 -0.59 3.63
C VAL A 9 -8.53 0.83 4.23
N LEU A 10 -8.30 1.86 3.41
CA LEU A 10 -8.41 3.26 3.83
C LEU A 10 -9.84 3.63 4.25
N TYR A 11 -10.85 3.22 3.48
CA TYR A 11 -12.25 3.40 3.88
C TYR A 11 -12.59 2.68 5.19
N LEU A 12 -12.10 1.46 5.39
CA LEU A 12 -12.26 0.73 6.64
C LEU A 12 -11.66 1.49 7.82
N ARG A 13 -10.49 2.10 7.64
CA ARG A 13 -9.85 2.93 8.68
C ARG A 13 -10.65 4.19 8.99
N ILE A 14 -11.13 4.90 7.97
CA ILE A 14 -12.00 6.09 8.16
C ILE A 14 -13.28 5.70 8.91
N ALA A 15 -13.90 4.59 8.54
CA ALA A 15 -15.09 4.07 9.23
C ALA A 15 -14.79 3.71 10.69
N PHE A 16 -13.63 3.12 10.97
CA PHE A 16 -13.17 2.81 12.33
C PHE A 16 -13.01 4.08 13.18
N LEU A 17 -12.28 5.09 12.69
CA LEU A 17 -12.11 6.39 13.38
C LEU A 17 -13.45 7.10 13.62
N SER A 18 -14.33 7.08 12.61
CA SER A 18 -15.68 7.67 12.73
C SER A 18 -16.52 6.95 13.78
N THR A 19 -16.39 5.62 13.87
CA THR A 19 -17.09 4.82 14.87
C THR A 19 -16.59 5.13 16.28
N ILE A 20 -15.28 5.23 16.49
CA ILE A 20 -14.70 5.63 17.79
C ILE A 20 -15.19 7.03 18.18
N SER A 21 -15.11 7.99 17.26
CA SER A 21 -15.60 9.35 17.50
C SER A 21 -17.07 9.36 17.94
N PHE A 22 -17.93 8.60 17.25
CA PHE A 22 -19.34 8.45 17.62
C PHE A 22 -19.52 7.86 19.03
N PHE A 23 -18.77 6.82 19.39
CA PHE A 23 -18.85 6.25 20.73
C PHE A 23 -18.31 7.18 21.83
N CYS A 24 -17.30 8.00 21.54
CA CYS A 24 -16.84 9.05 22.45
C CYS A 24 -17.96 10.06 22.76
N PHE A 25 -18.81 10.39 21.80
CA PHE A 25 -19.94 11.29 22.05
C PHE A 25 -21.12 10.61 22.76
N LYS A 26 -21.39 9.34 22.44
CA LYS A 26 -22.57 8.65 22.98
C LYS A 26 -22.34 8.03 24.34
N ASN A 27 -21.35 7.15 24.46
CA ASN A 27 -21.03 6.39 25.67
C ASN A 27 -19.68 5.67 25.49
N VAL A 28 -18.61 6.24 26.04
CA VAL A 28 -17.26 5.64 25.96
C VAL A 28 -17.14 4.35 26.78
N THR A 29 -17.93 4.23 27.85
CA THR A 29 -17.95 3.07 28.75
C THR A 29 -18.25 1.77 28.00
N SER A 30 -19.04 1.84 26.92
CA SER A 30 -19.36 0.68 26.08
C SER A 30 -18.14 0.09 25.37
N ILE A 31 -17.08 0.87 25.16
CA ILE A 31 -15.81 0.40 24.58
C ILE A 31 -14.90 -0.13 25.69
N LEU A 32 -14.77 0.60 26.81
CA LEU A 32 -13.84 0.25 27.87
C LEU A 32 -14.25 -1.00 28.67
N GLU A 33 -15.55 -1.24 28.83
CA GLU A 33 -16.08 -2.42 29.54
C GLU A 33 -16.22 -3.66 28.63
N ASN A 34 -15.80 -3.56 27.37
CA ASN A 34 -15.85 -4.70 26.46
C ASN A 34 -14.91 -5.81 26.94
N SER A 35 -15.39 -7.06 27.02
CA SER A 35 -14.61 -8.18 27.56
C SER A 35 -13.31 -8.43 26.80
N TYR A 36 -13.26 -8.23 25.48
CA TYR A 36 -12.02 -8.36 24.71
C TYR A 36 -11.00 -7.27 25.09
N PHE A 37 -11.48 -6.05 25.30
CA PHE A 37 -10.66 -4.90 25.71
C PHE A 37 -10.08 -5.11 27.11
N LEU A 38 -10.89 -5.63 28.04
CA LEU A 38 -10.46 -5.95 29.41
C LEU A 38 -9.46 -7.09 29.48
N VAL A 39 -9.70 -8.19 28.75
CA VAL A 39 -8.77 -9.33 28.71
C VAL A 39 -7.42 -8.91 28.15
N LEU A 40 -7.41 -8.12 27.06
CA LEU A 40 -6.17 -7.59 26.48
C LEU A 40 -5.44 -6.64 27.44
N THR A 41 -6.18 -5.76 28.11
CA THR A 41 -5.63 -4.84 29.12
C THR A 41 -4.97 -5.60 30.27
N GLN A 42 -5.66 -6.61 30.80
CA GLN A 42 -5.15 -7.46 31.89
C GLN A 42 -3.93 -8.27 31.47
N ALA A 43 -3.93 -8.82 30.25
CA ALA A 43 -2.80 -9.57 29.72
C ALA A 43 -1.53 -8.73 29.59
N MET A 44 -1.66 -7.42 29.35
CA MET A 44 -0.53 -6.50 29.24
C MET A 44 -0.26 -5.70 30.51
N ASN A 45 -0.97 -6.01 31.60
CA ASN A 45 -0.83 -5.37 32.91
C ASN A 45 -0.96 -3.82 32.85
N LEU A 46 -1.82 -3.30 31.97
CA LEU A 46 -2.01 -1.87 31.80
C LEU A 46 -3.09 -1.35 32.78
N PRO A 47 -2.93 -0.14 33.36
CA PRO A 47 -3.94 0.44 34.21
C PRO A 47 -5.20 0.74 33.39
N ALA A 48 -6.33 0.24 33.87
CA ALA A 48 -7.62 0.49 33.25
C ALA A 48 -8.03 1.95 33.49
N LEU A 49 -8.22 2.69 32.40
CA LEU A 49 -8.73 4.05 32.48
C LEU A 49 -10.20 4.02 32.91
N ASN A 50 -10.53 4.79 33.95
CA ASN A 50 -11.91 5.01 34.33
C ASN A 50 -12.25 6.48 34.07
N LEU A 51 -13.02 6.74 33.01
CA LEU A 51 -13.49 8.08 32.66
C LEU A 51 -14.94 8.24 33.09
N ALA A 52 -15.27 9.41 33.63
CA ALA A 52 -16.66 9.80 33.85
C ALA A 52 -17.40 9.83 32.49
N PRO A 53 -18.62 9.26 32.40
CA PRO A 53 -19.34 9.11 31.14
C PRO A 53 -19.70 10.43 30.45
N LYS A 54 -19.64 11.56 31.19
CA LYS A 54 -19.80 12.91 30.65
C LYS A 54 -18.64 13.80 31.12
N SER A 55 -17.50 13.68 30.45
CA SER A 55 -16.34 14.57 30.65
C SER A 55 -16.12 15.44 29.42
N ALA A 56 -15.83 16.73 29.62
CA ALA A 56 -15.52 17.66 28.52
C ALA A 56 -14.29 17.19 27.70
N GLN A 57 -13.33 16.53 28.35
CA GLN A 57 -12.14 15.98 27.71
C GLN A 57 -12.50 14.92 26.65
N LEU A 58 -13.51 14.09 26.92
CA LEU A 58 -13.96 13.05 26.01
C LEU A 58 -14.57 13.65 24.73
N GLY A 59 -15.29 14.76 24.85
CA GLY A 59 -15.84 15.48 23.70
C GLY A 59 -14.75 16.07 22.81
N VAL A 60 -13.70 16.65 23.40
CA VAL A 60 -12.55 17.18 22.65
C VAL A 60 -11.82 16.05 21.92
N VAL A 61 -11.57 14.93 22.59
CA VAL A 61 -10.92 13.75 21.98
C VAL A 61 -11.78 13.16 20.85
N GLY A 62 -13.10 13.05 21.05
CA GLY A 62 -14.04 12.61 20.01
C GLY A 62 -14.01 13.52 18.78
N LEU A 63 -13.93 14.84 18.97
CA LEU A 63 -13.80 15.80 17.88
C LEU A 63 -12.47 15.67 17.15
N LEU A 64 -11.36 15.44 17.85
CA LEU A 64 -10.06 15.19 17.22
C LEU A 64 -10.09 13.92 16.34
N PHE A 65 -10.73 12.84 16.80
CA PHE A 65 -10.90 11.64 15.96
C PHE A 65 -11.76 11.89 14.72
N ALA A 66 -12.80 12.73 14.83
CA ALA A 66 -13.59 13.13 13.66
C ALA A 66 -12.77 13.94 12.66
N LEU A 67 -11.94 14.88 13.14
CA LEU A 67 -11.05 15.66 12.28
C LEU A 67 -10.01 14.78 11.59
N LEU A 68 -9.43 13.80 12.30
CA LEU A 68 -8.52 12.82 11.70
C LEU A 68 -9.21 11.98 10.61
N ALA A 69 -10.45 11.55 10.84
CA ALA A 69 -11.22 10.84 9.83
C ALA A 69 -11.47 11.69 8.57
N ILE A 70 -11.72 13.00 8.73
CA ILE A 70 -11.91 13.94 7.62
C ILE A 70 -10.59 14.21 6.89
N ASP A 71 -9.49 14.39 7.61
CA ASP A 71 -8.14 14.60 7.05
C ASP A 71 -7.75 13.45 6.11
N ASP A 72 -8.15 12.22 6.45
CA ASP A 72 -7.92 11.05 5.59
C ASP A 72 -8.96 10.89 4.47
N LEU A 73 -10.17 11.43 4.64
CA LEU A 73 -11.23 11.39 3.65
C LEU A 73 -10.94 12.32 2.46
N ILE A 74 -10.31 13.48 2.69
CA ILE A 74 -10.02 14.46 1.64
C ILE A 74 -9.07 13.90 0.56
N PRO A 75 -7.87 13.35 0.89
CA PRO A 75 -6.97 12.79 -0.11
C PRO A 75 -7.55 11.56 -0.81
N LEU A 76 -8.46 10.83 -0.14
CA LEU A 76 -9.15 9.69 -0.73
C LEU A 76 -10.14 10.13 -1.81
N LEU A 77 -10.85 11.24 -1.60
CA LEU A 77 -11.72 11.86 -2.61
C LEU A 77 -10.93 12.37 -3.82
N GLU A 78 -9.72 12.88 -3.59
CA GLU A 78 -8.83 13.35 -4.65
C GLU A 78 -8.16 12.20 -5.43
N ARG A 79 -8.29 10.95 -4.97
CA ARG A 79 -7.58 9.76 -5.51
C ARG A 79 -6.07 9.96 -5.62
N ASN A 80 -5.46 10.68 -4.68
CA ASN A 80 -4.03 10.95 -4.69
C ASN A 80 -3.23 9.78 -4.07
N THR A 81 -2.91 8.78 -4.88
CA THR A 81 -2.17 7.57 -4.45
C THR A 81 -0.75 7.88 -3.98
N LYS A 82 -0.11 8.94 -4.51
CA LYS A 82 1.24 9.36 -4.12
C LYS A 82 1.28 9.90 -2.68
N HIS A 83 0.21 10.56 -2.24
CA HIS A 83 0.11 11.07 -0.87
C HIS A 83 0.13 9.93 0.15
N PHE A 84 -0.69 8.89 -0.08
CA PHE A 84 -0.78 7.73 0.80
C PHE A 84 0.53 6.93 0.88
N SER A 85 1.25 6.80 -0.24
CA SER A 85 2.53 6.07 -0.27
C SER A 85 3.60 6.67 0.64
N SER A 86 3.60 8.00 0.82
CA SER A 86 4.58 8.70 1.67
C SER A 86 4.12 8.82 3.13
N ILE A 87 2.85 9.14 3.35
CA ILE A 87 2.35 9.45 4.70
C ILE A 87 2.12 8.20 5.57
N VAL A 88 1.69 7.08 4.98
CA VAL A 88 1.36 5.84 5.69
C VAL A 88 2.56 5.24 6.45
N PRO A 89 3.76 5.07 5.85
CA PRO A 89 4.91 4.52 6.60
C PRO A 89 5.37 5.45 7.73
N PHE A 90 5.29 6.77 7.53
CA PHE A 90 5.62 7.73 8.58
C PHE A 90 4.63 7.66 9.74
N ARG A 91 3.34 7.56 9.44
CA ARG A 91 2.28 7.39 10.43
C ARG A 91 2.43 6.08 11.21
N LEU A 92 2.78 4.99 10.53
CA LEU A 92 3.10 3.71 11.15
C LEU A 92 4.28 3.84 12.13
N MET A 93 5.36 4.52 11.73
CA MET A 93 6.52 4.75 12.59
C MET A 93 6.13 5.51 13.87
N ILE A 94 5.32 6.57 13.75
CA ILE A 94 4.85 7.33 14.91
C ILE A 94 4.02 6.46 15.85
N PHE A 95 2.99 5.76 15.33
CA PHE A 95 2.14 4.92 16.18
C PHE A 95 2.89 3.73 16.79
N PHE A 96 3.92 3.22 16.10
CA PHE A 96 4.79 2.20 16.65
C PHE A 96 5.60 2.73 17.85
N ILE A 97 6.17 3.93 17.74
CA ILE A 97 6.87 4.60 18.85
C ILE A 97 5.91 4.89 20.01
N VAL A 98 4.70 5.36 19.74
CA VAL A 98 3.68 5.63 20.76
C VAL A 98 3.28 4.33 21.47
N THR A 99 3.07 3.25 20.74
CA THR A 99 2.73 1.93 21.31
C THR A 99 3.86 1.41 22.20
N ALA A 100 5.11 1.48 21.70
CA ALA A 100 6.29 1.06 22.46
C ALA A 100 6.49 1.91 23.72
N SER A 101 6.28 3.22 23.60
CA SER A 101 6.39 4.16 24.73
C SER A 101 5.28 3.93 25.76
N SER A 102 4.05 3.66 25.31
CA SER A 102 2.92 3.33 26.17
C SER A 102 3.16 2.04 26.97
N TYR A 103 3.88 1.09 26.38
CA TYR A 103 4.27 -0.14 27.07
C TYR A 103 5.45 0.05 28.04
N LEU A 104 6.54 0.69 27.60
CA LEU A 104 7.79 0.78 28.37
C LEU A 104 7.79 1.89 29.44
N ALA A 105 7.02 2.96 29.24
CA ALA A 105 7.03 4.12 30.13
C ALA A 105 6.06 3.96 31.31
N GLU A 106 6.25 2.90 32.11
CA GLU A 106 5.44 2.60 33.31
C GLU A 106 5.38 3.76 34.33
N THR A 107 6.38 4.66 34.29
CA THR A 107 6.47 5.83 35.19
C THR A 107 5.59 7.01 34.78
N ASN A 108 5.08 7.06 33.55
CA ASN A 108 4.23 8.15 33.04
C ASN A 108 2.79 7.66 32.84
N TYR A 109 1.98 7.76 33.89
CA TYR A 109 0.55 7.34 33.88
C TYR A 109 -0.31 8.00 32.79
N TYR A 110 0.12 9.14 32.23
CA TYR A 110 -0.59 9.80 31.13
C TYR A 110 -0.46 9.06 29.79
N VAL A 111 0.67 8.37 29.56
CA VAL A 111 0.96 7.64 28.32
C VAL A 111 0.77 6.13 28.51
N HIS A 112 1.02 5.65 29.73
CA HIS A 112 0.79 4.27 30.15
C HIS A 112 -0.67 4.04 30.53
N ASN A 113 -1.52 3.92 29.51
CA ASN A 113 -2.96 3.83 29.64
C ASN A 113 -3.52 2.78 28.68
N ASN A 114 -4.44 1.94 29.15
CA ASN A 114 -5.03 0.89 28.33
C ASN A 114 -5.70 1.41 27.05
N ALA A 115 -6.38 2.55 27.10
CA ALA A 115 -7.06 3.13 25.95
C ALA A 115 -6.06 3.61 24.89
N VAL A 116 -4.97 4.25 25.32
CA VAL A 116 -3.91 4.75 24.42
C VAL A 116 -3.17 3.59 23.78
N PHE A 117 -2.84 2.55 24.56
CA PHE A 117 -2.16 1.37 24.05
C PHE A 117 -3.02 0.68 22.99
N ILE A 118 -4.28 0.34 23.30
CA ILE A 118 -5.10 -0.47 22.40
C ILE A 118 -5.44 0.30 21.14
N TYR A 119 -5.73 1.60 21.25
CA TYR A 119 -5.90 2.46 20.09
C TYR A 119 -4.66 2.47 19.20
N SER A 120 -3.48 2.69 19.80
CA SER A 120 -2.22 2.74 19.05
C SER A 120 -1.87 1.39 18.42
N PHE A 121 -2.13 0.29 19.13
CA PHE A 121 -1.93 -1.07 18.63
C PHE A 121 -2.81 -1.37 17.41
N ILE A 122 -4.10 -1.01 17.46
CA ILE A 122 -5.01 -1.17 16.32
C ILE A 122 -4.59 -0.27 15.16
N GLU A 123 -4.16 0.97 15.42
CA GLU A 123 -3.61 1.85 14.39
C GLU A 123 -2.34 1.26 13.75
N VAL A 124 -1.41 0.66 14.50
CA VAL A 124 -0.25 -0.02 13.90
C VAL A 124 -0.71 -1.13 12.96
N TRP A 125 -1.67 -1.96 13.38
CA TRP A 125 -2.22 -3.03 12.54
C TRP A 125 -2.90 -2.50 11.28
N LEU A 126 -3.75 -1.48 11.39
CA LEU A 126 -4.43 -0.89 10.24
C LEU A 126 -3.44 -0.21 9.28
N ASN A 127 -2.48 0.56 9.79
CA ASN A 127 -1.45 1.20 8.95
C ASN A 127 -0.55 0.15 8.29
N PHE A 128 -0.28 -0.98 8.95
CA PHE A 128 0.47 -2.09 8.36
C PHE A 128 -0.30 -2.74 7.20
N LEU A 129 -1.61 -2.97 7.37
CA LEU A 129 -2.47 -3.48 6.29
C LEU A 129 -2.54 -2.50 5.10
N ILE A 130 -2.68 -1.20 5.36
CA ILE A 130 -2.68 -0.17 4.31
C ILE A 130 -1.33 -0.17 3.58
N PHE A 131 -0.22 -0.21 4.32
CA PHE A 131 1.12 -0.26 3.75
C PHE A 131 1.31 -1.50 2.87
N SER A 132 0.85 -2.67 3.32
CA SER A 132 0.92 -3.91 2.54
C SER A 132 0.12 -3.79 1.24
N ALA A 133 -1.11 -3.26 1.31
CA ALA A 133 -1.96 -3.08 0.13
C ALA A 133 -1.36 -2.09 -0.87
N ILE A 134 -0.81 -0.95 -0.41
CA ILE A 134 -0.12 0.02 -1.28
C ILE A 134 1.13 -0.62 -1.91
N ARG A 135 1.89 -1.40 -1.13
CA ARG A 135 3.10 -2.06 -1.63
C ARG A 135 2.77 -3.08 -2.72
N GLU A 136 1.70 -3.84 -2.56
CA GLU A 136 1.20 -4.80 -3.54
C GLU A 136 0.74 -4.08 -4.82
N GLU A 137 -0.09 -3.03 -4.71
CA GLU A 137 -0.52 -2.23 -5.86
C GLU A 137 0.65 -1.63 -6.65
N ARG A 138 1.67 -1.14 -5.94
CA ARG A 138 2.88 -0.63 -6.57
C ARG A 138 3.71 -1.72 -7.26
N ASN A 139 3.79 -2.91 -6.65
CA ASN A 139 4.47 -4.06 -7.25
C ASN A 139 3.77 -4.54 -8.53
N ASP A 140 2.43 -4.56 -8.53
CA ASP A 140 1.62 -4.89 -9.70
C ASP A 140 1.81 -3.84 -10.81
N GLU A 141 1.89 -2.55 -10.47
CA GLU A 141 2.17 -1.48 -11.44
C GLU A 141 3.56 -1.62 -12.06
N TYR A 142 4.60 -1.86 -11.25
CA TYR A 142 5.95 -2.11 -11.77
C TYR A 142 6.01 -3.34 -12.69
N SER A 143 5.34 -4.43 -12.31
CA SER A 143 5.32 -5.66 -13.12
C SER A 143 4.64 -5.42 -14.46
N ARG A 144 3.57 -4.63 -14.48
CA ARG A 144 2.89 -4.23 -15.73
C ARG A 144 3.78 -3.37 -16.61
N THR A 145 4.40 -2.32 -16.07
CA THR A 145 5.29 -1.45 -16.85
C THR A 145 6.48 -2.21 -17.44
N HIS A 146 7.09 -3.13 -16.70
CA HIS A 146 8.22 -3.92 -17.21
C HIS A 146 7.79 -4.91 -18.29
N GLN A 147 6.59 -5.50 -18.20
CA GLN A 147 6.06 -6.34 -19.28
C GLN A 147 5.90 -5.57 -20.60
N PHE A 148 5.43 -4.31 -20.55
CA PHE A 148 5.33 -3.51 -21.77
C PHE A 148 6.69 -3.10 -22.34
N MET A 149 7.70 -2.86 -21.50
CA MET A 149 9.05 -2.57 -21.97
C MET A 149 9.73 -3.81 -22.57
N ASP A 150 9.55 -4.98 -21.98
CA ASP A 150 10.07 -6.23 -22.56
C ASP A 150 9.37 -6.53 -23.90
N ASP A 151 8.05 -6.32 -24.02
CA ASP A 151 7.33 -6.49 -25.29
C ASP A 151 7.74 -5.45 -26.35
N GLU A 152 8.02 -4.20 -25.98
CA GLU A 152 8.47 -3.15 -26.91
C GLU A 152 9.89 -3.44 -27.45
N ILE A 153 10.81 -3.88 -26.57
CA ILE A 153 12.18 -4.25 -26.97
C ILE A 153 12.17 -5.48 -27.90
N VAL A 154 11.33 -6.48 -27.63
CA VAL A 154 11.23 -7.68 -28.48
C VAL A 154 10.67 -7.35 -29.87
N ASN A 155 9.71 -6.42 -29.98
CA ASN A 155 9.17 -6.02 -31.28
C ASN A 155 10.17 -5.17 -32.09
N ASP A 156 10.98 -4.32 -31.45
CA ASP A 156 12.03 -3.57 -32.14
C ASP A 156 13.17 -4.48 -32.65
N ASP A 157 13.54 -5.51 -31.88
CA ASP A 157 14.54 -6.52 -32.29
C ASP A 157 14.04 -7.41 -33.45
N ASP A 158 12.73 -7.65 -33.56
CA ASP A 158 12.13 -8.40 -34.67
C ASP A 158 12.03 -7.55 -35.96
N GLU A 159 11.79 -6.24 -35.86
CA GLU A 159 11.76 -5.34 -37.04
C GLU A 159 13.16 -5.04 -37.61
N GLU A 160 14.23 -5.02 -36.80
CA GLU A 160 15.61 -4.86 -37.32
C GLU A 160 16.18 -6.14 -37.96
N ASN A 161 15.65 -7.33 -37.62
CA ASN A 161 16.17 -8.61 -38.11
C ASN A 161 15.50 -9.12 -39.41
N GLU A 162 14.34 -8.57 -39.79
CA GLU A 162 13.71 -8.84 -41.10
C GLU A 162 14.39 -8.10 -42.27
N GLY A 163 15.24 -7.11 -41.99
CA GLY A 163 15.98 -6.36 -43.02
C GLY A 163 17.20 -7.08 -43.59
N ASP A 164 17.88 -7.92 -42.81
CA ASP A 164 19.15 -8.56 -43.22
C ASP A 164 18.93 -9.90 -43.94
N SER A 165 17.83 -10.58 -43.65
CA SER A 165 17.53 -11.91 -44.21
C SER A 165 16.98 -11.89 -45.64
N GLN A 166 16.52 -10.72 -46.15
CA GLN A 166 16.21 -10.55 -47.57
C GLN A 166 17.46 -10.23 -48.40
N SER A 167 18.41 -9.46 -47.87
CA SER A 167 19.63 -9.02 -48.59
C SER A 167 20.53 -10.20 -48.99
N GLU A 168 20.77 -11.14 -48.06
CA GLU A 168 21.61 -12.33 -48.33
C GLU A 168 20.98 -13.31 -49.33
N ALA A 169 19.65 -13.35 -49.45
CA ALA A 169 18.96 -14.22 -50.40
C ALA A 169 19.08 -13.71 -51.85
N TYR A 170 19.04 -12.38 -52.06
CA TYR A 170 19.20 -11.77 -53.39
C TYR A 170 20.64 -11.86 -53.90
N ASP A 171 21.65 -11.70 -53.02
CA ASP A 171 23.07 -11.84 -53.41
C ASP A 171 23.45 -13.28 -53.77
N ASN A 172 22.91 -14.27 -53.04
CA ASN A 172 23.14 -15.69 -53.36
C ASN A 172 22.44 -16.16 -54.64
N LEU A 173 21.27 -15.60 -54.97
CA LEU A 173 20.57 -15.89 -56.23
C LEU A 173 21.30 -15.29 -57.44
N THR A 174 21.83 -14.07 -57.30
CA THR A 174 22.54 -13.37 -58.39
C THR A 174 23.88 -14.05 -58.71
N SER A 175 24.64 -14.42 -57.68
CA SER A 175 25.91 -15.15 -57.84
C SER A 175 25.72 -16.56 -58.41
N ALA A 176 24.68 -17.30 -58.00
CA ALA A 176 24.37 -18.61 -58.58
C ALA A 176 23.97 -18.51 -60.06
N GLN A 177 23.28 -17.44 -60.45
CA GLN A 177 22.88 -17.20 -61.83
C GLN A 177 24.06 -16.80 -62.72
N GLU A 178 25.03 -16.05 -62.19
CA GLU A 178 26.25 -15.66 -62.90
C GLU A 178 27.17 -16.87 -63.16
N ILE A 179 27.33 -17.76 -62.16
CA ILE A 179 28.11 -19.01 -62.29
C ILE A 179 27.47 -19.98 -63.31
N ALA A 180 26.13 -20.06 -63.35
CA ALA A 180 25.43 -20.90 -64.33
C ALA A 180 25.55 -20.36 -65.77
N LEU A 181 25.63 -19.05 -65.94
CA LEU A 181 25.84 -18.42 -67.25
C LEU A 181 27.26 -18.67 -67.76
N GLU A 182 28.26 -18.55 -66.90
CA GLU A 182 29.68 -18.80 -67.23
C GLU A 182 29.92 -20.28 -67.57
N ALA A 183 29.26 -21.21 -66.86
CA ALA A 183 29.32 -22.64 -67.18
C ALA A 183 28.70 -23.00 -68.55
N MET A 184 27.70 -22.25 -69.03
CA MET A 184 27.13 -22.45 -70.36
C MET A 184 27.99 -21.86 -71.49
N GLU A 185 28.80 -20.83 -71.22
CA GLU A 185 29.76 -20.30 -72.21
C GLU A 185 30.97 -21.23 -72.40
N VAL A 186 31.39 -21.95 -71.36
CA VAL A 186 32.53 -22.90 -71.43
C VAL A 186 32.18 -24.19 -72.20
N GLU A 187 30.89 -24.53 -72.36
CA GLU A 187 30.46 -25.74 -73.09
C GLU A 187 30.33 -25.55 -74.62
N GLN A 188 30.65 -24.36 -75.16
CA GLN A 188 30.56 -24.04 -76.60
C GLN A 188 31.89 -23.91 -77.37
N ASP A 189 33.04 -24.14 -76.72
CA ASP A 189 34.36 -24.27 -77.38
C ASP A 189 34.87 -25.72 -77.39
#